data_AF-A0A061NFF7-F1
#
_entry.id   AF-A0A061NFF7-F1
#
_cell.length_a   1.000
_cell.length_b   1.000
_cell.length_c   1.000
_cell.angle_alpha   90.00
_cell.angle_beta   90.00
_cell.angle_gamma   90.00
#
_symmetry.space_group_name_H-M   'P 1'
#
loop_
_entity.id
_entity.type
_entity.pdbx_description
1 polymer ?
#
loop_
_entity_poly.entity_id
_entity_poly.type
_entity_poly.pdbx_seq_one_letter_code
_entity_poly.pdbx_strand_id
1 'polypeptide(L)'
;MTDAMTDWARTLTDQGETLDYASGERISITIDPSGPIPGTIIGSTETGLYSQNKAFQDVGLGNLYTDSILDDTDADFAFLNASSVTGQIPPGEITDEQIEALDGFGNEVVVVETTGERIEEVILEQSNYHQGVDLQVSGLSYTLIPEESGSGFESVDIVLPDGSELEEDEAYVVAYNDFMHSNSFYNLGELIEEKGPVWQKVVDYVTEQSGPINYEEGSRITIEGQDVEPDPTGTWTVAEALQNNQGERAVRGYIIGSIQNNEVVLGEGEHAPSNLLLADDPDETDRSNMLPVQLVNQTPVRNGLNLVDHPDHLQKEVVITGSLERYFGTPGMRDANHFAWVEEDAVSCQYDTWQQSDVYTKGDRVTHNDVVYEAKWWTVGENPENSSEWDVWQVVLIVNQMKAMVQRMVADGNVHGR
;
A
#
# COMPACT_ATOMS: atom_id res chain seq x y z
N MET A 1 -6.08 16.49 18.72
CA MET A 1 -6.13 17.90 18.25
C MET A 1 -4.69 18.23 17.94
N THR A 2 -4.32 18.33 16.66
CA THR A 2 -2.92 18.47 16.26
C THR A 2 -2.37 19.85 16.66
N ASP A 3 -1.06 20.02 16.69
CA ASP A 3 -0.43 21.32 16.93
C ASP A 3 -0.87 22.36 15.88
N ALA A 4 -1.10 21.93 14.64
CA ALA A 4 -1.69 22.77 13.60
C ALA A 4 -3.10 23.30 13.95
N MET A 5 -3.95 22.48 14.58
CA MET A 5 -5.27 22.93 15.06
C MET A 5 -5.13 23.94 16.21
N THR A 6 -4.14 23.73 17.08
CA THR A 6 -3.85 24.62 18.19
C THR A 6 -3.34 25.98 17.69
N ASP A 7 -2.45 25.99 16.71
CA ASP A 7 -1.88 27.21 16.15
C ASP A 7 -2.86 27.98 15.27
N TRP A 8 -3.76 27.29 14.56
CA TRP A 8 -4.85 27.94 13.84
C TRP A 8 -5.87 28.59 14.79
N ALA A 9 -6.25 27.90 15.86
CA ALA A 9 -7.13 28.46 16.89
C ALA A 9 -6.50 29.67 17.60
N ARG A 10 -5.19 29.65 17.83
CA ARG A 10 -4.43 30.79 18.34
C ARG A 10 -4.41 31.95 17.35
N THR A 11 -4.20 31.67 16.06
CA THR A 11 -4.20 32.68 14.99
C THR A 11 -5.53 33.42 14.91
N LEU A 12 -6.66 32.71 14.99
CA LEU A 12 -7.99 33.32 15.01
C LEU A 12 -8.22 34.17 16.26
N THR A 13 -7.78 33.66 17.42
CA THR A 13 -7.86 34.38 18.69
C THR A 13 -7.06 35.69 18.65
N ASP A 14 -5.87 35.68 18.06
CA ASP A 14 -5.00 36.85 17.91
C ASP A 14 -5.58 37.89 16.93
N GLN A 15 -6.40 37.45 15.98
CA GLN A 15 -7.15 38.32 15.06
C GLN A 15 -8.44 38.87 15.67
N GLY A 16 -8.77 38.49 16.92
CA GLY A 16 -10.00 38.88 17.60
C GLY A 16 -11.24 38.15 17.09
N GLU A 17 -11.04 37.06 16.34
CA GLU A 17 -12.09 36.19 15.83
C GLU A 17 -12.38 35.06 16.84
N THR A 18 -13.66 34.76 17.05
CA THR A 18 -14.06 33.63 17.88
C THR A 18 -14.22 32.39 17.02
N LEU A 19 -13.84 31.22 17.56
CA LEU A 19 -14.15 29.92 16.98
C LEU A 19 -15.67 29.67 17.08
N ASP A 20 -16.44 30.26 16.17
CA ASP A 20 -17.91 30.24 16.22
C ASP A 20 -18.42 29.09 15.35
N TYR A 21 -18.77 27.97 15.98
CA TYR A 21 -19.44 26.85 15.33
C TYR A 21 -20.90 26.79 15.79
N ALA A 22 -21.84 26.77 14.85
CA ALA A 22 -23.22 26.44 15.18
C ALA A 22 -23.33 24.95 15.54
N SER A 23 -24.15 24.61 16.54
CA SER A 23 -24.45 23.22 16.93
C SER A 23 -24.92 22.40 15.71
N GLY A 24 -24.06 21.56 15.15
CA GLY A 24 -24.35 20.69 14.01
C GLY A 24 -23.45 20.90 12.79
N GLU A 25 -22.63 21.95 12.76
CA GLU A 25 -21.59 22.11 11.74
C GLU A 25 -20.37 21.28 12.15
N ARG A 26 -20.16 20.16 11.46
CA ARG A 26 -18.94 19.36 11.61
C ARG A 26 -17.84 20.04 10.81
N ILE A 27 -16.68 20.26 11.43
CA ILE A 27 -15.44 20.45 10.68
C ILE A 27 -15.25 19.17 9.84
N SER A 28 -15.37 19.27 8.53
CA SER A 28 -14.88 18.22 7.64
C SER A 28 -13.42 18.51 7.37
N ILE A 29 -12.55 17.67 7.90
CA ILE A 29 -11.19 17.56 7.37
C ILE A 29 -11.35 16.86 6.03
N THR A 30 -11.13 17.60 4.95
CA THR A 30 -10.99 17.02 3.62
C THR A 30 -9.50 16.92 3.36
N ILE A 31 -9.00 15.70 3.22
CA ILE A 31 -7.66 15.45 2.68
C ILE A 31 -7.75 15.88 1.22
N ASP A 32 -6.94 16.85 0.80
CA ASP A 32 -6.78 17.17 -0.62
C ASP A 32 -5.96 16.02 -1.23
N PRO A 33 -6.57 15.12 -2.03
CA PRO A 33 -5.86 13.98 -2.60
C PRO A 33 -4.81 14.41 -3.63
N SER A 34 -4.77 15.69 -4.02
CA SER A 34 -3.75 16.25 -4.91
C SER A 34 -2.59 16.93 -4.17
N GLY A 35 -2.63 17.00 -2.84
CA GLY A 35 -1.52 17.46 -2.04
C GLY A 35 -0.39 16.42 -2.04
N PRO A 36 0.89 16.83 -1.99
CA PRO A 36 2.00 15.88 -1.87
C PRO A 36 1.79 15.02 -0.61
N ILE A 37 2.05 13.72 -0.73
CA ILE A 37 2.05 12.81 0.42
C ILE A 37 3.10 13.36 1.40
N PRO A 38 2.73 13.70 2.65
CA PRO A 38 3.68 14.23 3.62
C PRO A 38 4.83 13.26 3.86
N GLY A 39 6.03 13.79 4.13
CA GLY A 39 7.23 13.00 4.37
C GLY A 39 8.15 12.78 3.17
N THR A 40 9.23 12.05 3.41
CA THR A 40 10.20 11.59 2.41
C THR A 40 9.74 10.27 1.83
N ILE A 41 9.78 10.14 0.50
CA ILE A 41 9.57 8.85 -0.18
C ILE A 41 10.69 7.89 0.21
N ILE A 42 10.33 6.77 0.82
CA ILE A 42 11.26 5.73 1.29
C ILE A 42 11.10 4.41 0.52
N GLY A 43 10.00 4.22 -0.20
CA GLY A 43 9.75 3.02 -0.97
C GLY A 43 8.47 3.12 -1.80
N SER A 44 7.97 1.97 -2.27
CA SER A 44 6.71 1.88 -3.01
C SER A 44 6.03 0.53 -2.80
N THR A 45 4.74 0.44 -3.12
CA THR A 45 3.97 -0.80 -3.20
C THR A 45 3.12 -0.79 -4.47
N GLU A 46 2.99 -1.92 -5.17
CA GLU A 46 2.17 -2.05 -6.38
C GLU A 46 0.77 -2.59 -6.04
N THR A 47 0.70 -3.48 -5.06
CA THR A 47 -0.56 -4.10 -4.65
C THR A 47 -1.29 -3.28 -3.58
N GLY A 48 -0.58 -2.42 -2.87
CA GLY A 48 -1.04 -1.79 -1.63
C GLY A 48 -0.85 -2.70 -0.42
N LEU A 49 -0.94 -2.12 0.77
CA LEU A 49 -0.79 -2.79 2.06
C LEU A 49 -1.96 -2.42 2.96
N TYR A 50 -2.72 -3.41 3.42
CA TYR A 50 -3.97 -3.18 4.11
C TYR A 50 -4.00 -3.92 5.44
N SER A 51 -4.97 -3.57 6.28
CA SER A 51 -5.22 -4.23 7.57
C SER A 51 -6.65 -4.75 7.71
N GLN A 52 -7.41 -4.78 6.62
CA GLN A 52 -8.85 -5.02 6.62
C GLN A 52 -9.20 -6.46 7.03
N ASN A 53 -8.43 -7.44 6.55
CA ASN A 53 -8.70 -8.87 6.74
C ASN A 53 -8.02 -9.48 7.98
N LYS A 54 -7.40 -8.66 8.84
CA LYS A 54 -6.52 -9.13 9.93
C LYS A 54 -7.19 -9.99 11.00
N ALA A 55 -8.53 -10.02 11.03
CA ALA A 55 -9.30 -10.88 11.92
C ALA A 55 -9.42 -12.32 11.39
N PHE A 56 -9.03 -12.57 10.13
CA PHE A 56 -9.25 -13.84 9.44
C PHE A 56 -7.95 -14.47 8.93
N GLN A 57 -6.94 -13.65 8.64
CA GLN A 57 -5.66 -14.07 8.07
C GLN A 57 -4.55 -13.03 8.36
N ASP A 58 -3.33 -13.31 7.92
CA ASP A 58 -2.28 -12.30 7.87
C ASP A 58 -2.60 -11.26 6.79
N VAL A 59 -2.18 -10.02 7.03
CA VAL A 59 -2.47 -8.90 6.14
C VAL A 59 -1.20 -8.19 5.72
N GLY A 60 -1.22 -7.52 4.56
CA GLY A 60 -0.01 -6.91 4.00
C GLY A 60 0.67 -5.90 4.94
N LEU A 61 -0.10 -5.08 5.65
CA LEU A 61 0.47 -4.15 6.63
C LEU A 61 1.04 -4.87 7.86
N GLY A 62 0.43 -5.99 8.25
CA GLY A 62 0.89 -6.82 9.37
C GLY A 62 2.22 -7.49 9.04
N ASN A 63 2.32 -8.09 7.84
CA ASN A 63 3.52 -8.72 7.34
C ASN A 63 4.68 -7.74 7.17
N LEU A 64 4.42 -6.52 6.67
CA LEU A 64 5.42 -5.46 6.62
C LEU A 64 5.98 -5.18 8.01
N TYR A 65 5.11 -4.94 8.99
CA TYR A 65 5.55 -4.53 10.32
C TYR A 65 6.31 -5.64 11.03
N THR A 66 5.85 -6.89 10.96
CA THR A 66 6.52 -8.01 11.62
C THR A 66 7.83 -8.37 10.92
N ASP A 67 7.92 -8.31 9.59
CA ASP A 67 9.19 -8.48 8.88
C ASP A 67 10.20 -7.40 9.25
N SER A 68 9.75 -6.15 9.35
CA SER A 68 10.62 -5.02 9.72
C SER A 68 11.20 -5.18 11.12
N ILE A 69 10.41 -5.71 12.07
CA ILE A 69 10.87 -6.02 13.42
C ILE A 69 11.86 -7.20 13.38
N LEU A 70 11.56 -8.24 12.61
CA LEU A 70 12.42 -9.43 12.52
C LEU A 70 13.77 -9.10 11.88
N ASP A 71 13.82 -8.23 10.87
CA ASP A 71 15.05 -7.83 10.17
C ASP A 71 16.02 -7.01 11.05
N ASP A 72 15.48 -6.15 11.94
CA ASP A 72 16.30 -5.35 12.89
C ASP A 72 16.71 -6.12 14.16
N THR A 73 16.15 -7.31 14.36
CA THR A 73 16.39 -8.13 15.56
C THR A 73 17.12 -9.43 15.20
N ASP A 74 17.82 -10.01 16.18
CA ASP A 74 18.35 -11.38 16.05
C ASP A 74 17.32 -12.40 16.58
N ALA A 75 16.02 -12.06 16.51
CA ALA A 75 14.95 -12.90 17.02
C ALA A 75 14.60 -14.03 16.04
N ASP A 76 14.02 -15.12 16.56
CA ASP A 76 13.50 -16.20 15.73
C ASP A 76 12.16 -15.79 15.10
N PHE A 77 11.31 -15.10 15.87
CA PHE A 77 9.96 -14.69 15.46
C PHE A 77 9.66 -13.24 15.84
N ALA A 78 8.77 -12.60 15.08
CA ALA A 78 8.30 -11.24 15.35
C ALA A 78 6.78 -11.15 15.38
N PHE A 79 6.18 -10.67 16.47
CA PHE A 79 4.72 -10.64 16.68
C PHE A 79 4.20 -9.22 16.89
N LEU A 80 3.00 -8.94 16.37
CA LEU A 80 2.23 -7.74 16.70
C LEU A 80 0.75 -8.05 16.86
N ASN A 81 0.13 -7.51 17.90
CA ASN A 81 -1.31 -7.59 18.11
C ASN A 81 -2.07 -6.77 17.05
N ALA A 82 -3.27 -7.23 16.68
CA ALA A 82 -4.05 -6.69 15.57
C ALA A 82 -4.36 -5.20 15.72
N SER A 83 -4.51 -4.70 16.95
CA SER A 83 -4.77 -3.27 17.18
C SER A 83 -3.58 -2.37 16.83
N SER A 84 -2.35 -2.89 16.84
CA SER A 84 -1.16 -2.18 16.38
C SER A 84 -1.06 -2.11 14.85
N VAL A 85 -1.82 -2.93 14.13
CA VAL A 85 -1.84 -2.98 12.66
C VAL A 85 -3.16 -2.41 12.16
N THR A 86 -3.23 -1.08 12.03
CA THR A 86 -4.44 -0.37 11.61
C THR A 86 -4.14 0.61 10.49
N GLY A 87 -5.02 0.63 9.48
CA GLY A 87 -4.94 1.54 8.34
C GLY A 87 -4.60 0.82 7.05
N GLN A 88 -4.08 1.58 6.09
CA GLN A 88 -3.73 1.13 4.77
C GLN A 88 -2.69 2.05 4.13
N ILE A 89 -1.92 1.50 3.20
CA ILE A 89 -1.05 2.20 2.26
C ILE A 89 -1.55 1.79 0.87
N PRO A 90 -2.19 2.70 0.11
CA PRO A 90 -2.59 2.40 -1.27
C PRO A 90 -1.37 2.04 -2.14
N PRO A 91 -1.58 1.40 -3.31
CA PRO A 91 -0.58 1.35 -4.36
C PRO A 91 0.05 2.73 -4.62
N GLY A 92 1.37 2.77 -4.82
CA GLY A 92 2.12 4.00 -5.05
C GLY A 92 3.34 4.14 -4.14
N GLU A 93 3.77 5.39 -3.94
CA GLU A 93 4.91 5.75 -3.09
C GLU A 93 4.57 5.60 -1.60
N ILE A 94 5.55 5.13 -0.81
CA ILE A 94 5.47 5.03 0.64
C ILE A 94 6.35 6.13 1.24
N THR A 95 5.81 6.90 2.19
CA THR A 95 6.58 7.94 2.90
C THR A 95 6.84 7.59 4.36
N ASP A 96 7.92 8.13 4.92
CA ASP A 96 8.25 7.99 6.34
C ASP A 96 7.13 8.51 7.26
N GLU A 97 6.58 9.70 6.99
CA GLU A 97 5.48 10.27 7.77
C GLU A 97 4.18 9.45 7.62
N GLN A 98 3.97 8.76 6.50
CA GLN A 98 2.84 7.84 6.37
C GLN A 98 2.98 6.66 7.33
N ILE A 99 4.18 6.08 7.45
CA ILE A 99 4.47 4.98 8.38
C ILE A 99 4.34 5.45 9.83
N GLU A 100 4.92 6.60 10.18
CA GLU A 100 4.80 7.18 11.52
C GLU A 100 3.33 7.46 11.87
N ALA A 101 2.55 8.00 10.93
CA ALA A 101 1.12 8.27 11.15
C ALA A 101 0.27 7.00 11.33
N LEU A 102 0.66 5.88 10.71
CA LEU A 102 -0.01 4.59 10.87
C LEU A 102 0.30 3.96 12.25
N ASP A 103 1.50 4.16 12.79
CA ASP A 103 1.84 3.79 14.17
C ASP A 103 1.42 4.88 15.18
N GLY A 104 0.11 4.98 15.39
CA GLY A 104 -0.46 5.97 16.32
C GLY A 104 -0.15 5.74 17.81
N PHE A 105 0.60 4.68 18.16
CA PHE A 105 0.90 4.32 19.55
C PHE A 105 2.32 4.68 19.95
N GLY A 106 3.27 4.65 19.01
CA GLY A 106 4.69 4.89 19.31
C GLY A 106 5.26 3.83 20.24
N ASN A 107 4.77 2.60 20.12
CA ASN A 107 5.22 1.47 20.92
C ASN A 107 6.68 1.12 20.56
N GLU A 108 7.41 0.59 21.54
CA GLU A 108 8.80 0.18 21.36
C GLU A 108 8.90 -1.33 21.14
N VAL A 109 9.87 -1.74 20.31
CA VAL A 109 10.21 -3.15 20.10
C VAL A 109 10.89 -3.69 21.35
N VAL A 110 10.36 -4.80 21.84
CA VAL A 110 10.80 -5.59 22.98
C VAL A 110 11.18 -6.98 22.51
N VAL A 111 12.33 -7.47 22.95
CA VAL A 111 12.83 -8.82 22.67
C VAL A 111 12.85 -9.64 23.96
N VAL A 112 12.34 -10.87 23.91
CA VAL A 112 12.29 -11.81 25.07
C VAL A 112 12.72 -13.21 24.66
N GLU A 113 13.04 -14.04 25.64
CA GLU A 113 13.13 -15.50 25.49
C GLU A 113 11.83 -16.14 26.01
N THR A 114 11.28 -17.09 25.27
CA THR A 114 10.05 -17.81 25.63
C THR A 114 10.09 -19.27 25.14
N THR A 115 9.11 -20.09 25.55
CA THR A 115 8.98 -21.47 25.06
C THR A 115 7.97 -21.58 23.93
N GLY A 116 8.08 -22.63 23.12
CA GLY A 116 7.08 -22.95 22.10
C GLY A 116 5.67 -23.10 22.68
N GLU A 117 5.56 -23.77 23.84
CA GLU A 117 4.31 -23.92 24.60
C GLU A 117 3.68 -22.55 24.88
N ARG A 118 4.47 -21.57 25.31
CA ARG A 118 3.95 -20.25 25.66
C ARG A 118 3.53 -19.44 24.44
N ILE A 119 4.21 -19.61 23.30
CA ILE A 119 3.83 -19.02 22.02
C ILE A 119 2.44 -19.55 21.60
N GLU A 120 2.27 -20.87 21.62
CA GLU A 120 1.01 -21.53 21.29
C GLU A 120 -0.13 -21.05 22.20
N GLU A 121 0.10 -21.04 23.51
CA GLU A 121 -0.88 -20.56 24.49
C GLU A 121 -1.34 -19.14 24.18
N VAL A 122 -0.42 -18.20 23.93
CA VAL A 122 -0.78 -16.80 23.69
C VAL A 122 -1.54 -16.66 22.37
N ILE A 123 -1.11 -17.31 21.28
CA ILE A 123 -1.86 -17.26 20.02
C ILE A 123 -3.29 -17.76 20.23
N LEU A 124 -3.44 -18.93 20.87
CA LEU A 124 -4.75 -19.56 21.07
C LEU A 124 -5.65 -18.77 22.03
N GLU A 125 -5.11 -18.25 23.13
CA GLU A 125 -5.86 -17.44 24.11
C GLU A 125 -6.39 -16.14 23.48
N GLN A 126 -5.53 -15.44 22.73
CA GLN A 126 -5.90 -14.17 22.12
C GLN A 126 -6.85 -14.37 20.96
N SER A 127 -6.65 -15.40 20.15
CA SER A 127 -7.59 -15.75 19.09
C SER A 127 -8.96 -16.17 19.61
N ASN A 128 -9.02 -16.90 20.72
CA ASN A 128 -10.29 -17.21 21.38
C ASN A 128 -10.96 -15.98 22.01
N TYR A 129 -10.20 -15.04 22.57
CA TYR A 129 -10.76 -13.81 23.12
C TYR A 129 -11.35 -12.91 22.01
N HIS A 130 -10.63 -12.78 20.89
CA HIS A 130 -11.04 -11.94 19.76
C HIS A 130 -11.95 -12.62 18.75
N GLN A 131 -12.14 -13.95 18.85
CA GLN A 131 -12.92 -14.77 17.91
C GLN A 131 -12.41 -14.65 16.47
N GLY A 132 -11.08 -14.66 16.32
CA GLY A 132 -10.38 -14.53 15.04
C GLY A 132 -8.87 -14.52 15.19
N VAL A 133 -8.15 -14.17 14.13
CA VAL A 133 -6.73 -13.84 14.18
C VAL A 133 -6.54 -12.55 14.98
N ASP A 134 -5.60 -12.56 15.94
CA ASP A 134 -5.18 -11.36 16.67
C ASP A 134 -3.69 -11.07 16.47
N LEU A 135 -2.82 -12.08 16.50
CA LEU A 135 -1.38 -11.87 16.36
C LEU A 135 -0.95 -11.97 14.89
N GLN A 136 -0.43 -10.89 14.34
CA GLN A 136 0.34 -10.90 13.09
C GLN A 136 1.76 -11.39 13.39
N VAL A 137 2.37 -12.13 12.45
CA VAL A 137 3.65 -12.82 12.69
C VAL A 137 4.64 -12.70 11.53
N SER A 138 5.92 -12.88 11.85
CA SER A 138 6.99 -13.20 10.92
C SER A 138 7.92 -14.25 11.55
N GLY A 139 8.64 -14.99 10.72
CA GLY A 139 9.53 -16.10 11.12
C GLY A 139 8.82 -17.45 11.34
N LEU A 140 7.49 -17.49 11.33
CA LEU A 140 6.68 -18.71 11.37
C LEU A 140 5.37 -18.52 10.60
N SER A 141 4.63 -19.61 10.43
CA SER A 141 3.25 -19.63 9.94
C SER A 141 2.36 -20.37 10.92
N TYR A 142 1.07 -20.02 10.99
CA TYR A 142 0.13 -20.78 11.82
C TYR A 142 -1.28 -20.89 11.23
N THR A 143 -1.95 -22.00 11.52
CA THR A 143 -3.34 -22.24 11.14
C THR A 143 -4.18 -22.42 12.40
N LEU A 144 -5.19 -21.59 12.59
CA LEU A 144 -6.15 -21.77 13.68
C LEU A 144 -7.16 -22.86 13.31
N ILE A 145 -7.36 -23.82 14.22
CA ILE A 145 -8.30 -24.93 14.04
C ILE A 145 -9.59 -24.62 14.80
N PRO A 146 -10.73 -24.37 14.11
CA PRO A 146 -11.98 -24.07 14.78
C PRO A 146 -12.51 -25.25 15.60
N GLU A 147 -13.18 -24.95 16.71
CA GLU A 147 -13.92 -25.95 17.49
C GLU A 147 -14.96 -26.69 16.63
N GLU A 148 -15.03 -28.04 16.71
CA GLU A 148 -16.02 -28.85 15.98
C GLU A 148 -17.47 -28.40 16.29
N SER A 149 -17.70 -27.92 17.52
CA SER A 149 -18.99 -27.39 17.93
C SER A 149 -18.83 -26.25 18.92
N GLY A 150 -19.16 -25.03 18.49
CA GLY A 150 -19.09 -23.85 19.36
C GLY A 150 -18.59 -22.63 18.62
N SER A 151 -17.96 -21.74 19.36
CA SER A 151 -17.31 -20.54 18.87
C SER A 151 -15.92 -20.49 19.47
N GLY A 152 -14.90 -20.23 18.66
CA GLY A 152 -13.50 -20.25 19.08
C GLY A 152 -12.70 -21.33 18.36
N PHE A 153 -11.49 -21.56 18.88
CA PHE A 153 -10.48 -22.42 18.28
C PHE A 153 -10.02 -23.46 19.31
N GLU A 154 -9.94 -24.71 18.88
CA GLU A 154 -9.54 -25.84 19.74
C GLU A 154 -8.01 -25.99 19.82
N SER A 155 -7.31 -25.67 18.73
CA SER A 155 -5.86 -25.75 18.63
C SER A 155 -5.33 -24.77 17.58
N VAL A 156 -4.00 -24.67 17.51
CA VAL A 156 -3.28 -23.94 16.46
C VAL A 156 -2.13 -24.79 15.96
N ASP A 157 -2.03 -24.96 14.65
CA ASP A 157 -0.92 -25.66 14.01
C ASP A 157 0.14 -24.63 13.62
N ILE A 158 1.34 -24.70 14.20
CA ILE A 158 2.44 -23.75 13.95
C ILE A 158 3.57 -24.43 13.18
N VAL A 159 3.96 -23.84 12.05
CA VAL A 159 4.98 -24.39 11.12
C VAL A 159 6.09 -23.37 10.89
N LEU A 160 7.33 -23.84 11.02
CA LEU A 160 8.55 -23.07 10.80
C LEU A 160 8.93 -23.01 9.30
N PRO A 161 9.81 -22.07 8.88
CA PRO A 161 10.15 -21.89 7.47
C PRO A 161 10.80 -23.12 6.79
N ASP A 162 11.41 -24.02 7.55
CA ASP A 162 11.97 -25.28 7.04
C ASP A 162 10.93 -26.42 6.94
N GLY A 163 9.69 -26.15 7.38
CA GLY A 163 8.56 -27.06 7.37
C GLY A 163 8.43 -27.94 8.62
N SER A 164 9.26 -27.76 9.65
CA SER A 164 9.04 -28.44 10.93
C SER A 164 7.92 -27.79 11.73
N GLU A 165 7.32 -28.54 12.64
CA GLU A 165 6.38 -28.00 13.64
C GLU A 165 7.17 -27.26 14.75
N LEU A 166 6.50 -26.33 15.43
CA LEU A 166 7.06 -25.67 16.61
C LEU A 166 7.21 -26.68 17.76
N GLU A 167 8.40 -26.78 18.34
CA GLU A 167 8.65 -27.66 19.48
C GLU A 167 8.28 -26.95 20.81
N GLU A 168 7.33 -27.50 21.57
CA GLU A 168 6.78 -26.88 22.79
C GLU A 168 7.84 -26.55 23.87
N ASP A 169 8.76 -27.49 24.11
CA ASP A 169 9.78 -27.39 25.16
C ASP A 169 11.03 -26.58 24.74
N GLU A 170 11.12 -26.18 23.46
CA GLU A 170 12.26 -25.43 22.94
C GLU A 170 12.14 -23.94 23.26
N ALA A 171 13.28 -23.30 23.51
CA ALA A 171 13.37 -21.87 23.81
C ALA A 171 13.62 -21.08 22.52
N TYR A 172 12.83 -20.03 22.32
CA TYR A 172 12.88 -19.15 21.16
C TYR A 172 13.02 -17.69 21.60
N VAL A 173 13.65 -16.88 20.77
CA VAL A 173 13.74 -15.44 20.92
C VAL A 173 12.61 -14.80 20.12
N VAL A 174 11.77 -14.00 20.78
CA VAL A 174 10.61 -13.35 20.14
C VAL A 174 10.70 -11.84 20.31
N ALA A 175 10.59 -11.12 19.20
CA ALA A 175 10.47 -9.67 19.15
C ALA A 175 9.01 -9.25 18.98
N TYR A 176 8.56 -8.28 19.76
CA TYR A 176 7.18 -7.78 19.72
C TYR A 176 7.12 -6.39 20.35
N ASN A 177 5.94 -5.86 20.72
CA ASN A 177 5.86 -4.49 21.25
C ASN A 177 5.72 -4.41 22.78
N ASP A 178 6.13 -3.28 23.36
CA ASP A 178 6.11 -2.98 24.78
C ASP A 178 4.70 -2.96 25.41
N PHE A 179 3.68 -2.59 24.63
CA PHE A 179 2.27 -2.72 25.04
C PHE A 179 1.92 -4.18 25.33
N MET A 180 2.21 -5.09 24.41
CA MET A 180 2.03 -6.53 24.58
C MET A 180 2.87 -7.04 25.76
N HIS A 181 4.14 -6.61 25.87
CA HIS A 181 5.01 -7.04 26.97
C HIS A 181 4.46 -6.64 28.34
N SER A 182 3.90 -5.44 28.45
CA SER A 182 3.36 -4.90 29.71
C SER A 182 2.01 -5.52 30.12
N ASN A 183 1.35 -6.28 29.23
CA ASN A 183 0.06 -6.88 29.48
C ASN A 183 0.16 -8.40 29.67
N SER A 184 -0.28 -8.91 30.82
CA SER A 184 -0.09 -10.32 31.19
C SER A 184 -0.68 -11.34 30.21
N PHE A 185 -1.71 -10.94 29.45
CA PHE A 185 -2.37 -11.78 28.46
C PHE A 185 -1.58 -11.90 27.14
N TYR A 186 -0.62 -11.02 26.89
CA TYR A 186 0.33 -11.09 25.77
C TYR A 186 1.76 -11.38 26.20
N ASN A 187 2.08 -11.27 27.49
CA ASN A 187 3.45 -11.40 27.96
C ASN A 187 4.01 -12.80 27.67
N LEU A 188 5.14 -12.83 26.96
CA LEU A 188 5.82 -14.05 26.53
C LEU A 188 7.01 -14.42 27.43
N GLY A 189 7.57 -13.49 28.21
CA GLY A 189 8.74 -13.81 29.03
C GLY A 189 9.45 -12.61 29.63
N GLU A 190 10.67 -12.84 30.10
CA GLU A 190 11.53 -11.80 30.65
C GLU A 190 12.19 -10.99 29.53
N LEU A 191 12.21 -9.66 29.71
CA LEU A 191 12.86 -8.71 28.81
C LEU A 191 14.36 -9.03 28.65
N ILE A 192 14.81 -9.19 27.39
CA ILE A 192 16.22 -9.25 27.02
C ILE A 192 16.71 -7.84 26.64
N GLU A 193 16.03 -7.20 25.70
CA GLU A 193 16.40 -5.88 25.18
C GLU A 193 15.22 -5.11 24.56
N GLU A 194 15.42 -3.80 24.40
CA GLU A 194 14.51 -2.88 23.71
C GLU A 194 15.25 -2.29 22.50
N LYS A 195 14.55 -2.16 21.36
CA LYS A 195 15.15 -1.75 20.07
C LYS A 195 14.60 -0.42 19.54
N GLY A 196 13.81 0.29 20.34
CA GLY A 196 13.21 1.57 19.98
C GLY A 196 11.88 1.42 19.22
N PRO A 197 11.34 2.51 18.63
CA PRO A 197 9.97 2.52 18.11
C PRO A 197 9.74 1.58 16.93
N VAL A 198 8.58 0.92 16.90
CA VAL A 198 8.17 0.01 15.81
C VAL A 198 8.19 0.73 14.45
N TRP A 199 7.56 1.90 14.34
CA TRP A 199 7.51 2.65 13.07
C TRP A 199 8.89 2.95 12.48
N GLN A 200 9.89 3.23 13.33
CA GLN A 200 11.24 3.51 12.85
C GLN A 200 11.84 2.27 12.18
N LYS A 201 11.56 1.07 12.70
CA LYS A 201 12.00 -0.21 12.10
C LYS A 201 11.36 -0.43 10.75
N VAL A 202 10.09 -0.08 10.63
CA VAL A 202 9.38 -0.14 9.35
C VAL A 202 9.99 0.85 8.35
N VAL A 203 10.29 2.09 8.76
CA VAL A 203 10.96 3.07 7.89
C VAL A 203 12.33 2.57 7.43
N ASP A 204 13.14 2.06 8.34
CA ASP A 204 14.48 1.54 8.05
C ASP A 204 14.39 0.36 7.06
N TYR A 205 13.54 -0.63 7.35
CA TYR A 205 13.32 -1.80 6.49
C TYR A 205 12.86 -1.40 5.08
N VAL A 206 11.87 -0.51 4.96
CA VAL A 206 11.35 -0.06 3.66
C VAL A 206 12.43 0.66 2.86
N THR A 207 13.21 1.52 3.51
CA THR A 207 14.30 2.30 2.88
C THR A 207 15.39 1.40 2.31
N GLU A 208 15.62 0.24 2.91
CA GLU A 208 16.64 -0.71 2.46
C GLU A 208 16.17 -1.61 1.30
N GLN A 209 14.86 -1.64 1.00
CA GLN A 209 14.34 -2.44 -0.10
C GLN A 209 14.67 -1.81 -1.46
N SER A 210 15.08 -2.67 -2.39
CA SER A 210 15.47 -2.26 -3.75
C SER A 210 14.32 -2.24 -4.76
N GLY A 211 13.12 -2.69 -4.36
CA GLY A 211 11.94 -2.78 -5.21
C GLY A 211 10.64 -2.63 -4.42
N PRO A 212 9.49 -2.68 -5.11
CA PRO A 212 8.19 -2.53 -4.47
C PRO A 212 7.94 -3.60 -3.41
N ILE A 213 7.36 -3.16 -2.30
CA ILE A 213 6.99 -4.02 -1.18
C ILE A 213 5.56 -4.47 -1.39
N ASN A 214 5.41 -5.74 -1.72
CA ASN A 214 4.12 -6.39 -1.94
C ASN A 214 4.04 -7.62 -1.05
N TYR A 215 2.87 -7.85 -0.46
CA TYR A 215 2.60 -8.99 0.39
C TYR A 215 1.33 -9.70 -0.08
N GLU A 216 1.37 -11.03 -0.08
CA GLU A 216 0.21 -11.88 -0.28
C GLU A 216 -0.46 -12.14 1.08
N GLU A 217 -1.69 -11.68 1.25
CA GLU A 217 -2.47 -11.94 2.46
C GLU A 217 -2.89 -13.42 2.53
N GLY A 218 -2.91 -14.00 3.73
CA GLY A 218 -3.23 -15.42 3.93
C GLY A 218 -2.08 -16.38 3.62
N SER A 219 -0.86 -15.86 3.40
CA SER A 219 0.32 -16.68 3.12
C SER A 219 0.99 -17.23 4.38
N ARG A 220 0.71 -16.65 5.56
CA ARG A 220 1.36 -17.01 6.84
C ARG A 220 0.36 -17.43 7.91
N ILE A 221 -0.82 -16.83 7.94
CA ILE A 221 -1.83 -17.07 8.96
C ILE A 221 -3.15 -17.38 8.27
N THR A 222 -3.76 -18.51 8.64
CA THR A 222 -5.08 -18.89 8.13
C THR A 222 -5.98 -19.45 9.23
N ILE A 223 -7.28 -19.56 8.94
CA ILE A 223 -8.25 -20.28 9.75
C ILE A 223 -8.74 -21.48 8.92
N GLU A 224 -8.68 -22.68 9.48
CA GLU A 224 -9.08 -23.90 8.75
C GLU A 224 -10.54 -23.81 8.28
N GLY A 225 -10.75 -24.06 7.00
CA GLY A 225 -12.08 -24.09 6.38
C GLY A 225 -12.71 -22.70 6.17
N GLN A 226 -11.95 -21.62 6.39
CA GLN A 226 -12.39 -20.27 6.14
C GLN A 226 -11.71 -19.70 4.87
N ASP A 227 -12.51 -19.49 3.83
CA ASP A 227 -12.08 -18.73 2.64
C ASP A 227 -12.23 -17.23 2.92
N VAL A 228 -11.16 -16.47 2.70
CA VAL A 228 -11.14 -15.01 2.82
C VAL A 228 -10.99 -14.41 1.43
N GLU A 229 -11.67 -13.29 1.18
CA GLU A 229 -11.54 -12.59 -0.10
C GLU A 229 -10.14 -11.97 -0.20
N PRO A 230 -9.36 -12.29 -1.26
CA PRO A 230 -7.94 -11.94 -1.33
C PRO A 230 -7.69 -10.44 -1.49
N ASP A 231 -8.70 -9.66 -1.89
CA ASP A 231 -8.58 -8.21 -2.04
C ASP A 231 -9.19 -7.44 -0.85
N PRO A 232 -8.35 -6.81 0.00
CA PRO A 232 -8.79 -6.03 1.15
C PRO A 232 -9.49 -4.72 0.79
N THR A 233 -9.48 -4.29 -0.48
CA THR A 233 -10.24 -3.13 -0.97
C THR A 233 -11.71 -3.46 -1.27
N GLY A 234 -12.07 -4.76 -1.31
CA GLY A 234 -13.38 -5.24 -1.73
C GLY A 234 -13.63 -5.14 -3.23
N THR A 235 -12.56 -5.07 -4.03
CA THR A 235 -12.62 -5.19 -5.50
C THR A 235 -12.28 -6.60 -5.95
N TRP A 236 -12.74 -7.03 -7.11
CA TRP A 236 -12.38 -8.31 -7.70
C TRP A 236 -11.30 -8.13 -8.75
N THR A 237 -10.41 -9.10 -8.88
CA THR A 237 -9.57 -9.25 -10.08
C THR A 237 -10.43 -9.53 -11.30
N VAL A 238 -9.85 -9.35 -12.49
CA VAL A 238 -10.49 -9.75 -13.75
C VAL A 238 -10.75 -11.25 -13.77
N ALA A 239 -9.79 -12.08 -13.34
CA ALA A 239 -9.95 -13.53 -13.27
C ALA A 239 -11.14 -13.95 -12.39
N GLU A 240 -11.31 -13.33 -11.23
CA GLU A 240 -12.44 -13.60 -10.33
C GLU A 240 -13.77 -13.17 -10.94
N ALA A 241 -13.82 -11.98 -11.56
CA ALA A 241 -15.01 -11.47 -12.24
C ALA A 241 -15.44 -12.33 -13.44
N LEU A 242 -14.48 -12.97 -14.11
CA LEU A 242 -14.73 -13.93 -15.20
C LEU A 242 -15.27 -15.26 -14.66
N GLN A 243 -14.74 -15.76 -13.53
CA GLN A 243 -15.19 -16.99 -12.89
C GLN A 243 -16.57 -16.85 -12.24
N ASN A 244 -16.84 -15.70 -11.62
CA ASN A 244 -18.03 -15.44 -10.80
C ASN A 244 -18.94 -14.34 -11.40
N ASN A 245 -19.23 -14.41 -12.70
CA ASN A 245 -19.85 -13.32 -13.46
C ASN A 245 -21.35 -13.05 -13.16
N GLN A 246 -21.64 -12.55 -11.96
CA GLN A 246 -22.99 -12.22 -11.48
C GLN A 246 -22.98 -11.11 -10.42
N GLY A 247 -24.03 -10.28 -10.42
CA GLY A 247 -24.24 -9.22 -9.41
C GLY A 247 -23.47 -7.93 -9.71
N GLU A 248 -23.65 -6.92 -8.85
CA GLU A 248 -22.90 -5.65 -8.94
C GLU A 248 -21.59 -5.75 -8.15
N ARG A 249 -20.47 -5.47 -8.81
CA ARG A 249 -19.12 -5.58 -8.25
C ARG A 249 -18.18 -4.51 -8.80
N ALA A 250 -17.21 -4.12 -7.99
CA ALA A 250 -16.05 -3.37 -8.42
C ALA A 250 -14.99 -4.37 -8.91
N VAL A 251 -14.40 -4.12 -10.08
CA VAL A 251 -13.35 -4.96 -10.66
C VAL A 251 -12.12 -4.10 -10.94
N ARG A 252 -10.98 -4.53 -10.42
CA ARG A 252 -9.65 -3.97 -10.66
C ARG A 252 -9.00 -4.67 -11.86
N GLY A 253 -8.36 -3.91 -12.74
CA GLY A 253 -7.56 -4.44 -13.83
C GLY A 253 -6.98 -3.38 -14.76
N TYR A 254 -6.05 -3.79 -15.62
CA TYR A 254 -5.39 -2.94 -16.60
C TYR A 254 -6.22 -2.77 -17.87
N ILE A 255 -6.28 -1.54 -18.40
CA ILE A 255 -6.94 -1.26 -19.67
C ILE A 255 -6.03 -1.70 -20.83
N ILE A 256 -6.28 -2.89 -21.37
CA ILE A 256 -5.41 -3.48 -22.41
C ILE A 256 -5.90 -3.25 -23.86
N GLY A 257 -7.12 -2.75 -24.03
CA GLY A 257 -7.66 -2.49 -25.37
C GLY A 257 -9.18 -2.37 -25.45
N SER A 258 -9.74 -2.67 -26.62
CA SER A 258 -11.19 -2.65 -26.88
C SER A 258 -11.59 -3.63 -27.98
N ILE A 259 -12.89 -3.89 -28.14
CA ILE A 259 -13.47 -4.62 -29.27
C ILE A 259 -14.08 -3.62 -30.26
N GLN A 260 -13.47 -3.53 -31.45
CA GLN A 260 -13.90 -2.67 -32.55
C GLN A 260 -14.32 -3.55 -33.74
N ASN A 261 -15.51 -3.32 -34.31
CA ASN A 261 -16.04 -4.12 -35.43
C ASN A 261 -16.03 -5.65 -35.20
N ASN A 262 -16.22 -6.09 -33.95
CA ASN A 262 -16.17 -7.51 -33.55
C ASN A 262 -14.77 -8.15 -33.63
N GLU A 263 -13.72 -7.33 -33.69
CA GLU A 263 -12.31 -7.72 -33.60
C GLU A 263 -11.69 -7.13 -32.33
N VAL A 264 -10.80 -7.89 -31.70
CA VAL A 264 -10.06 -7.45 -30.51
C VAL A 264 -8.90 -6.56 -30.97
N VAL A 265 -8.82 -5.37 -30.42
CA VAL A 265 -7.73 -4.41 -30.63
C VAL A 265 -7.02 -4.23 -29.29
N LEU A 266 -5.82 -4.80 -29.17
CA LEU A 266 -4.94 -4.67 -28.00
C LEU A 266 -3.84 -3.66 -28.29
N GLY A 267 -3.33 -3.00 -27.25
CA GLY A 267 -2.25 -2.03 -27.39
C GLY A 267 -2.68 -0.81 -28.22
N GLU A 268 -1.73 -0.15 -28.90
CA GLU A 268 -2.03 0.99 -29.78
C GLU A 268 -2.91 0.58 -30.98
N GLY A 269 -4.00 1.30 -31.23
CA GLY A 269 -4.84 1.05 -32.41
C GLY A 269 -6.09 1.92 -32.53
N GLU A 270 -6.96 1.59 -33.50
CA GLU A 270 -8.28 2.20 -33.62
C GLU A 270 -9.27 1.53 -32.65
N HIS A 271 -9.48 2.15 -31.49
CA HIS A 271 -10.35 1.62 -30.46
C HIS A 271 -11.82 2.02 -30.63
N ALA A 272 -12.71 1.24 -30.00
CA ALA A 272 -14.12 1.55 -29.88
C ALA A 272 -14.38 2.43 -28.64
N PRO A 273 -15.15 3.53 -28.74
CA PRO A 273 -15.47 4.34 -27.56
C PRO A 273 -16.58 3.74 -26.68
N SER A 274 -17.15 2.60 -27.10
CA SER A 274 -18.30 1.96 -26.47
C SER A 274 -17.94 0.82 -25.51
N ASN A 275 -16.66 0.46 -25.43
CA ASN A 275 -16.21 -0.64 -24.58
C ASN A 275 -14.70 -0.58 -24.30
N LEU A 276 -14.28 -1.34 -23.30
CA LEU A 276 -12.88 -1.62 -22.97
C LEU A 276 -12.70 -3.12 -22.72
N LEU A 277 -11.45 -3.56 -22.74
CA LEU A 277 -11.00 -4.85 -22.22
C LEU A 277 -10.12 -4.60 -21.01
N LEU A 278 -10.49 -5.20 -19.88
CA LEU A 278 -9.65 -5.27 -18.69
C LEU A 278 -8.97 -6.63 -18.62
N ALA A 279 -7.75 -6.68 -18.07
CA ALA A 279 -7.04 -7.91 -17.69
C ALA A 279 -6.25 -7.69 -16.38
N ASP A 280 -5.87 -8.77 -15.72
CA ASP A 280 -5.00 -8.71 -14.52
C ASP A 280 -3.54 -8.41 -14.87
N ASP A 281 -3.13 -8.66 -16.11
CA ASP A 281 -1.78 -8.39 -16.63
C ASP A 281 -1.86 -7.31 -17.74
N PRO A 282 -1.05 -6.23 -17.68
CA PRO A 282 -1.04 -5.16 -18.68
C PRO A 282 -0.57 -5.60 -20.08
N ASP A 283 0.10 -6.75 -20.19
CA ASP A 283 0.56 -7.36 -21.43
C ASP A 283 -0.28 -8.58 -21.85
N GLU A 284 -1.46 -8.79 -21.24
CA GLU A 284 -2.34 -9.92 -21.56
C GLU A 284 -2.76 -9.95 -23.04
N THR A 285 -2.67 -11.14 -23.65
CA THR A 285 -3.04 -11.37 -25.06
C THR A 285 -4.06 -12.49 -25.25
N ASP A 286 -4.30 -13.33 -24.24
CA ASP A 286 -5.32 -14.36 -24.26
C ASP A 286 -6.70 -13.78 -23.97
N ARG A 287 -7.58 -13.86 -24.96
CA ARG A 287 -8.95 -13.36 -24.87
C ARG A 287 -9.76 -13.99 -23.74
N SER A 288 -9.44 -15.21 -23.30
CA SER A 288 -10.17 -15.85 -22.19
C SER A 288 -9.95 -15.16 -20.85
N ASN A 289 -8.87 -14.42 -20.70
CA ASN A 289 -8.46 -13.74 -19.47
C ASN A 289 -8.86 -12.26 -19.46
N MET A 290 -9.69 -11.82 -20.43
CA MET A 290 -10.07 -10.42 -20.57
C MET A 290 -11.55 -10.21 -20.25
N LEU A 291 -11.85 -9.26 -19.37
CA LEU A 291 -13.20 -8.83 -19.07
C LEU A 291 -13.62 -7.69 -20.02
N PRO A 292 -14.56 -7.91 -20.96
CA PRO A 292 -15.13 -6.83 -21.74
C PRO A 292 -16.06 -5.98 -20.86
N VAL A 293 -15.82 -4.67 -20.84
CA VAL A 293 -16.59 -3.68 -20.08
C VAL A 293 -17.38 -2.79 -21.03
N GLN A 294 -18.69 -2.67 -20.82
CA GLN A 294 -19.54 -1.78 -21.61
C GLN A 294 -19.42 -0.32 -21.14
N LEU A 295 -19.08 0.58 -22.07
CA LEU A 295 -19.09 2.03 -21.84
C LEU A 295 -20.35 2.67 -22.44
N VAL A 296 -21.33 2.92 -21.57
CA VAL A 296 -22.64 3.48 -21.97
C VAL A 296 -22.47 4.93 -22.45
N ASN A 297 -23.17 5.29 -23.53
CA ASN A 297 -23.07 6.63 -24.11
C ASN A 297 -23.51 7.72 -23.11
N GLN A 298 -22.76 8.82 -23.03
CA GLN A 298 -23.03 9.97 -22.16
C GLN A 298 -22.94 9.71 -20.65
N THR A 299 -22.25 8.66 -20.20
CA THR A 299 -21.96 8.44 -18.77
C THR A 299 -20.57 8.96 -18.38
N PRO A 300 -20.34 9.34 -17.11
CA PRO A 300 -19.01 9.71 -16.63
C PRO A 300 -17.96 8.63 -16.89
N VAL A 301 -18.31 7.36 -16.72
CA VAL A 301 -17.41 6.21 -16.95
C VAL A 301 -16.92 6.17 -18.39
N ARG A 302 -17.80 6.32 -19.39
CA ARG A 302 -17.37 6.39 -20.79
C ARG A 302 -16.52 7.62 -21.06
N ASN A 303 -16.99 8.78 -20.61
CA ASN A 303 -16.30 10.05 -20.87
C ASN A 303 -14.91 10.09 -20.24
N GLY A 304 -14.69 9.34 -19.15
CA GLY A 304 -13.41 9.28 -18.44
C GLY A 304 -12.48 8.17 -18.92
N LEU A 305 -13.00 7.04 -19.42
CA LEU A 305 -12.15 5.85 -19.67
C LEU A 305 -11.93 5.48 -21.13
N ASN A 306 -12.75 5.97 -22.06
CA ASN A 306 -12.68 5.44 -23.43
C ASN A 306 -11.34 5.78 -24.14
N LEU A 307 -10.74 4.79 -24.80
CA LEU A 307 -9.44 4.91 -25.45
C LEU A 307 -9.41 5.80 -26.71
N VAL A 308 -10.58 6.18 -27.25
CA VAL A 308 -10.64 7.12 -28.39
C VAL A 308 -10.34 8.53 -27.94
N ASP A 309 -10.93 8.94 -26.81
CA ASP A 309 -10.72 10.27 -26.24
C ASP A 309 -9.47 10.29 -25.34
N HIS A 310 -9.10 9.15 -24.72
CA HIS A 310 -7.99 9.01 -23.78
C HIS A 310 -7.05 7.87 -24.16
N PRO A 311 -6.27 8.00 -25.25
CA PRO A 311 -5.34 6.96 -25.68
C PRO A 311 -4.23 6.69 -24.65
N ASP A 312 -3.92 7.64 -23.77
CA ASP A 312 -2.92 7.52 -22.71
C ASP A 312 -3.39 6.67 -21.51
N HIS A 313 -4.64 6.20 -21.51
CA HIS A 313 -5.16 5.29 -20.48
C HIS A 313 -4.83 3.82 -20.76
N LEU A 314 -4.30 3.51 -21.94
CA LEU A 314 -3.83 2.17 -22.27
C LEU A 314 -2.75 1.72 -21.26
N GLN A 315 -2.86 0.48 -20.81
CA GLN A 315 -2.03 -0.14 -19.77
C GLN A 315 -2.08 0.54 -18.39
N LYS A 316 -2.97 1.52 -18.16
CA LYS A 316 -3.23 2.03 -16.81
C LYS A 316 -4.20 1.11 -16.07
N GLU A 317 -3.98 0.99 -14.77
CA GLU A 317 -4.84 0.20 -13.89
C GLU A 317 -6.03 1.02 -13.37
N VAL A 318 -7.20 0.40 -13.37
CA VAL A 318 -8.46 1.06 -13.01
C VAL A 318 -9.36 0.10 -12.23
N VAL A 319 -10.12 0.65 -11.29
CA VAL A 319 -11.26 -0.03 -10.66
C VAL A 319 -12.53 0.46 -11.35
N ILE A 320 -13.33 -0.45 -11.87
CA ILE A 320 -14.64 -0.14 -12.49
C ILE A 320 -15.74 -0.88 -11.74
N THR A 321 -16.80 -0.17 -11.35
CA THR A 321 -18.00 -0.77 -10.74
C THR A 321 -19.11 -0.89 -11.77
N GLY A 322 -19.70 -2.08 -11.86
CA GLY A 322 -20.83 -2.35 -12.72
C GLY A 322 -21.48 -3.71 -12.45
N SER A 323 -22.45 -4.06 -13.29
CA SER A 323 -23.14 -5.35 -13.25
C SER A 323 -22.33 -6.40 -14.01
N LEU A 324 -21.89 -7.45 -13.32
CA LEU A 324 -21.22 -8.60 -13.92
C LEU A 324 -22.24 -9.48 -14.64
N GLU A 325 -22.19 -9.44 -15.96
CA GLU A 325 -23.04 -10.25 -16.85
C GLU A 325 -22.46 -10.30 -18.27
N ARG A 326 -22.98 -11.21 -19.11
CA ARG A 326 -22.37 -11.49 -20.41
C ARG A 326 -22.35 -10.26 -21.33
N TYR A 327 -21.16 -9.95 -21.84
CA TYR A 327 -20.94 -8.93 -22.87
C TYR A 327 -20.04 -9.48 -23.97
N PHE A 328 -20.36 -9.18 -25.24
CA PHE A 328 -19.77 -9.83 -26.42
C PHE A 328 -19.79 -11.38 -26.42
N GLY A 329 -20.75 -11.98 -25.71
CA GLY A 329 -20.90 -13.43 -25.68
C GLY A 329 -19.95 -14.15 -24.73
N THR A 330 -19.11 -13.44 -23.98
CA THR A 330 -18.29 -13.97 -22.87
C THR A 330 -18.81 -13.40 -21.54
N PRO A 331 -18.37 -13.93 -20.38
CA PRO A 331 -18.42 -13.17 -19.13
C PRO A 331 -17.89 -11.74 -19.34
N GLY A 332 -18.51 -10.75 -18.71
CA GLY A 332 -18.25 -9.33 -18.95
C GLY A 332 -18.83 -8.42 -17.87
N MET A 333 -18.71 -7.12 -18.08
CA MET A 333 -19.32 -6.10 -17.23
C MET A 333 -20.20 -5.16 -18.06
N ARG A 334 -21.42 -4.96 -17.60
CA ARG A 334 -22.39 -4.01 -18.16
C ARG A 334 -22.79 -2.98 -17.13
N ASP A 335 -23.49 -1.95 -17.59
CA ASP A 335 -23.99 -0.86 -16.74
C ASP A 335 -22.91 -0.28 -15.82
N ALA A 336 -21.67 -0.16 -16.33
CA ALA A 336 -20.55 0.43 -15.61
C ALA A 336 -20.92 1.86 -15.20
N ASN A 337 -20.95 2.11 -13.89
CA ASN A 337 -21.56 3.30 -13.30
C ASN A 337 -20.59 4.13 -12.44
N HIS A 338 -19.47 3.55 -12.03
CA HIS A 338 -18.41 4.22 -11.30
C HIS A 338 -17.04 3.72 -11.77
N PHE A 339 -16.03 4.60 -11.68
CA PHE A 339 -14.63 4.21 -11.84
C PHE A 339 -13.74 5.05 -10.93
N ALA A 340 -12.63 4.46 -10.53
CA ALA A 340 -11.53 5.11 -9.85
C ALA A 340 -10.21 4.60 -10.48
N TRP A 341 -9.27 5.49 -10.73
CA TRP A 341 -7.93 5.06 -11.12
C TRP A 341 -7.28 4.36 -9.92
N VAL A 342 -6.58 3.26 -10.17
CA VAL A 342 -5.57 2.82 -9.22
C VAL A 342 -4.39 3.74 -9.50
N GLU A 343 -4.12 4.66 -8.57
CA GLU A 343 -3.12 5.70 -8.78
C GLU A 343 -1.73 5.05 -8.85
N GLU A 344 -1.24 4.79 -10.06
CA GLU A 344 0.17 5.04 -10.34
C GLU A 344 0.32 6.55 -10.39
N ASP A 345 0.78 7.14 -9.29
CA ASP A 345 1.30 8.49 -9.35
C ASP A 345 2.49 8.47 -10.31
N ALA A 346 2.21 8.86 -11.56
CA ALA A 346 3.21 9.22 -12.53
C ALA A 346 4.09 10.27 -11.86
N VAL A 347 5.32 9.88 -11.52
CA VAL A 347 6.34 10.71 -10.87
C VAL A 347 6.38 12.08 -11.55
N SER A 348 5.62 12.99 -10.96
CA SER A 348 5.71 14.40 -11.20
C SER A 348 6.70 14.86 -10.14
N CYS A 349 8.00 14.78 -10.48
CA CYS A 349 9.02 15.53 -9.74
C CYS A 349 8.82 17.04 -10.00
N GLN A 350 7.70 17.60 -9.53
CA GLN A 350 7.52 19.03 -9.37
C GLN A 350 8.17 19.41 -8.03
N TYR A 351 9.48 19.58 -8.05
CA TYR A 351 10.18 20.23 -6.94
C TYR A 351 9.92 21.73 -7.01
N ASP A 352 9.76 22.37 -5.86
CA ASP A 352 9.57 23.81 -5.78
C ASP A 352 10.70 24.56 -6.51
N THR A 353 10.35 25.67 -7.16
CA THR A 353 11.35 26.50 -7.83
C THR A 353 12.23 27.16 -6.78
N TRP A 354 13.56 27.02 -6.93
CA TRP A 354 14.52 27.63 -6.00
C TRP A 354 14.26 29.14 -5.81
N GLN A 355 14.17 29.57 -4.55
CA GLN A 355 14.03 30.95 -4.14
C GLN A 355 15.25 31.39 -3.34
N GLN A 356 15.74 32.60 -3.62
CA GLN A 356 16.91 33.14 -2.92
C GLN A 356 16.66 33.40 -1.42
N SER A 357 15.41 33.60 -1.01
CA SER A 357 15.05 33.90 0.38
C SER A 357 14.90 32.68 1.28
N ASP A 358 14.81 31.49 0.68
CA ASP A 358 14.34 30.31 1.39
C ASP A 358 15.52 29.53 1.97
N VAL A 359 15.27 28.90 3.10
CA VAL A 359 16.25 28.07 3.78
C VAL A 359 16.07 26.65 3.29
N TYR A 360 17.17 26.02 2.88
CA TYR A 360 17.21 24.63 2.44
C TYR A 360 18.14 23.82 3.33
N THR A 361 17.77 22.59 3.64
CA THR A 361 18.55 21.64 4.44
C THR A 361 18.97 20.43 3.61
N LYS A 362 19.82 19.55 4.18
CA LYS A 362 20.35 18.42 3.42
C LYS A 362 19.20 17.52 2.94
N GLY A 363 19.15 17.25 1.63
CA GLY A 363 18.11 16.43 1.01
C GLY A 363 17.01 17.23 0.32
N ASP A 364 16.86 18.53 0.63
CA ASP A 364 15.87 19.38 -0.04
C ASP A 364 16.17 19.50 -1.53
N ARG A 365 15.14 19.30 -2.35
CA ARG A 365 15.24 19.37 -3.82
C ARG A 365 14.47 20.55 -4.37
N VAL A 366 15.07 21.24 -5.33
CA VAL A 366 14.48 22.40 -6.00
C VAL A 366 14.68 22.31 -7.50
N THR A 367 13.76 22.90 -8.27
CA THR A 367 13.97 23.15 -9.70
C THR A 367 14.56 24.54 -9.94
N HIS A 368 15.58 24.63 -10.79
CA HIS A 368 16.09 25.89 -11.31
C HIS A 368 16.56 25.71 -12.76
N ASN A 369 16.00 26.50 -13.70
CA ASN A 369 16.31 26.41 -15.14
C ASN A 369 16.23 24.98 -15.74
N ASP A 370 15.13 24.26 -15.44
CA ASP A 370 14.91 22.87 -15.89
C ASP A 370 15.95 21.85 -15.38
N VAL A 371 16.63 22.14 -14.27
CA VAL A 371 17.55 21.23 -13.58
C VAL A 371 17.10 21.07 -12.14
N VAL A 372 17.12 19.84 -11.64
CA VAL A 372 16.86 19.53 -10.24
C VAL A 372 18.17 19.53 -9.49
N TYR A 373 18.18 20.25 -8.37
CA TYR A 373 19.30 20.34 -7.46
C TYR A 373 18.89 19.84 -6.09
N GLU A 374 19.81 19.14 -5.41
CA GLU A 374 19.64 18.71 -4.02
C GLU A 374 20.66 19.45 -3.14
N ALA A 375 20.19 19.99 -2.02
CA ALA A 375 21.06 20.63 -1.04
C ALA A 375 21.86 19.55 -0.29
N LYS A 376 23.18 19.71 -0.22
CA LYS A 376 24.08 18.78 0.47
C LYS A 376 24.14 19.04 1.97
N TRP A 377 23.77 20.24 2.40
CA TRP A 377 23.68 20.71 3.78
C TRP A 377 22.89 22.03 3.83
N TRP A 378 22.69 22.56 5.04
CA TRP A 378 21.99 23.82 5.27
C TRP A 378 22.52 24.98 4.41
N THR A 379 21.64 25.67 3.69
CA THR A 379 22.01 26.75 2.74
C THR A 379 20.87 27.77 2.61
N VAL A 380 21.18 29.04 2.32
CA VAL A 380 20.22 30.11 2.07
C VAL A 380 20.79 31.14 1.10
N GLY A 381 20.13 31.32 -0.04
CA GLY A 381 20.50 32.33 -1.04
C GLY A 381 21.66 31.97 -1.97
N GLU A 382 22.33 30.83 -1.79
CA GLU A 382 23.26 30.27 -2.77
C GLU A 382 22.51 29.75 -4.00
N ASN A 383 22.80 30.30 -5.19
CA ASN A 383 22.13 29.92 -6.43
C ASN A 383 22.63 28.54 -6.94
N PRO A 384 21.73 27.56 -7.15
CA PRO A 384 22.07 26.22 -7.64
C PRO A 384 22.79 26.19 -8.99
N GLU A 385 22.53 27.13 -9.90
CA GLU A 385 23.17 27.19 -11.22
C GLU A 385 24.69 27.40 -11.17
N ASN A 386 25.21 27.97 -10.07
CA ASN A 386 26.63 28.24 -9.89
C ASN A 386 27.39 27.09 -9.22
N SER A 387 26.77 25.92 -9.08
CA SER A 387 27.30 24.85 -8.23
C SER A 387 28.34 23.99 -8.94
N SER A 388 29.46 23.76 -8.26
CA SER A 388 30.49 22.78 -8.59
C SER A 388 30.47 21.59 -7.62
N GLU A 389 31.34 20.61 -7.83
CA GLU A 389 31.46 19.41 -6.98
C GLU A 389 31.62 19.71 -5.49
N TRP A 390 32.20 20.87 -5.16
CA TRP A 390 32.45 21.32 -3.78
C TRP A 390 31.39 22.30 -3.23
N ASP A 391 30.42 22.69 -4.04
CA ASP A 391 29.38 23.63 -3.63
C ASP A 391 28.23 22.94 -2.89
N VAL A 392 27.30 23.78 -2.42
CA VAL A 392 26.18 23.42 -1.53
C VAL A 392 25.07 22.65 -2.25
N TRP A 393 24.93 22.80 -3.57
CA TRP A 393 23.97 22.05 -4.37
C TRP A 393 24.67 20.99 -5.22
N GLN A 394 24.05 19.82 -5.32
CA GLN A 394 24.41 18.80 -6.33
C GLN A 394 23.33 18.73 -7.38
N VAL A 395 23.73 18.61 -8.65
CA VAL A 395 22.80 18.32 -9.74
C VAL A 395 22.31 16.88 -9.55
N VAL A 396 21.01 16.71 -9.39
CA VAL A 396 20.38 15.38 -9.31
C VAL A 396 20.08 14.91 -10.73
N LEU A 397 19.39 15.74 -11.51
CA LEU A 397 18.99 15.41 -12.87
C LEU A 397 18.61 16.65 -13.68
N ILE A 398 18.73 16.56 -15.01
CA ILE A 398 18.29 17.62 -15.94
C ILE A 398 16.91 17.22 -16.47
N VAL A 399 15.89 18.04 -16.25
CA VAL A 399 14.47 17.76 -16.58
C VAL A 399 14.29 17.50 -18.08
N ASN A 400 15.05 18.20 -18.92
CA ASN A 400 15.06 17.97 -20.37
C ASN A 400 15.80 16.68 -20.77
N GLN A 401 16.74 16.19 -19.96
CA GLN A 401 17.32 14.86 -20.16
C GLN A 401 16.37 13.76 -19.73
N MET A 402 15.53 13.96 -18.70
CA MET A 402 14.41 13.04 -18.41
C MET A 402 13.45 12.96 -19.59
N LYS A 403 13.00 14.08 -20.16
CA LYS A 403 12.11 14.06 -21.34
C LYS A 403 12.76 13.33 -22.53
N ALA A 404 14.06 13.54 -22.76
CA ALA A 404 14.79 12.85 -23.83
C ALA A 404 15.11 11.39 -23.51
N MET A 405 15.26 11.01 -22.24
CA MET A 405 15.56 9.66 -21.77
C MET A 405 14.29 8.81 -21.73
N VAL A 406 13.16 9.38 -21.30
CA VAL A 406 11.82 8.80 -21.41
C VAL A 406 11.42 8.68 -22.88
N GLN A 407 11.63 9.71 -23.72
CA GLN A 407 11.40 9.59 -25.17
C GLN A 407 12.35 8.59 -25.84
N ARG A 408 13.58 8.41 -25.35
CA ARG A 408 14.51 7.37 -25.83
C ARG A 408 14.15 5.99 -25.32
N MET A 409 13.68 5.83 -24.09
CA MET A 409 13.19 4.54 -23.56
C MET A 409 11.94 4.09 -24.32
N VAL A 410 11.07 5.03 -24.68
CA VAL A 410 9.92 4.78 -25.57
C VAL A 410 10.35 4.52 -27.02
N ALA A 411 11.43 5.13 -27.51
CA ALA A 411 11.91 4.95 -28.89
C ALA A 411 12.85 3.74 -29.10
N ASP A 412 13.64 3.36 -28.09
CA ASP A 412 14.61 2.25 -28.12
C ASP A 412 13.93 0.89 -27.85
N GLY A 413 12.63 0.89 -27.48
CA GLY A 413 11.75 -0.27 -27.56
C GLY A 413 11.49 -0.77 -28.99
N ASN A 414 12.10 -0.18 -30.02
CA ASN A 414 12.05 -0.68 -31.38
C ASN A 414 13.44 -0.87 -32.02
N VAL A 415 13.70 -2.14 -32.34
CA VAL A 415 14.59 -2.75 -33.36
C VAL A 415 16.06 -3.04 -32.98
N HIS A 416 16.42 -4.33 -32.80
CA HIS A 416 17.02 -5.19 -33.86
C HIS A 416 17.34 -6.62 -33.38
N GLY A 417 16.50 -7.58 -33.77
CA GLY A 417 16.93 -8.94 -34.06
C GLY A 417 17.40 -9.03 -35.51
N ARG A 418 18.72 -8.97 -35.72
CA ARG A 418 19.51 -9.79 -36.66
C ARG A 418 21.00 -9.51 -36.57
#